data_AF-A0A1E7FDX5-F1
#
_entry.id   AF-A0A1E7FDX5-F1
#
_cell.length_a   1.000
_cell.length_b   1.000
_cell.length_c   1.000
_cell.angle_alpha   90.00
_cell.angle_beta   90.00
_cell.angle_gamma   90.00
#
_symmetry.space_group_name_H-M   'P 1'
#
loop_
_entity.id
_entity.type
_entity.pdbx_description
1 polymer ?
#
loop_
_entity_poly.entity_id
_entity_poly.type
_entity_poly.pdbx_seq_one_letter_code
_entity_poly.pdbx_strand_id
1 'polypeptide(L)'
;MKPKSAVVMTEHCMDPTVHLFPTEIPPITGDHMPPIIIKSSIDKELQEGDLDKVECNIPCEQEKGSVFGDGDYFIDGESWKITHGKNVKIERTDFMKDHFYSTQSLMSSVPLTNFDIKIHSLRNRPAIDFDTAKEKAIYLVNSDCSASSTKRNRWYDGVTGKIKVDSYAHCGHNIEVPEGMSISTPEGRIALMKQYRIVLAFDDTTSNDHISSMVWEAFVSGAVPVVVGADNIRDRLPHNSFINVKDYQKWDDLASYVEKVVKDKELWNSYHKWRDDDKILSALEATYEFSQTDPTCRLCRWAYAKKYGLGWDHTKQVVRSIPKIPKDKFCTTADNGLVSKPFSEHWVTKSAGGSEKVLEEDSEGESCSSLVADGDTVKAHRKVVQHDGVTDFIITESKNENTDTEIILRLKFPGVRNPDGACFYNTHTLVPTTRGAKVSSASIQDNVVKVTIIADWETSVRSTGEGIMELVIQKGSDESMEEDSPPKRIRIIIEDISPIHDKMTEYLASSFAKLMIKDFVDPVGIFFVDS
;
A
#
# COMPACT_ATOMS: atom_id res chain seq x y z
N MET A 1 -15.55 10.54 9.89
CA MET A 1 -16.34 9.92 10.97
C MET A 1 -16.43 10.88 12.15
N LYS A 2 -17.62 11.06 12.76
CA LYS A 2 -17.76 11.69 14.08
C LYS A 2 -17.72 10.56 15.12
N PRO A 3 -16.89 10.64 16.17
CA PRO A 3 -16.83 9.59 17.19
C PRO A 3 -18.23 9.40 17.79
N LYS A 4 -18.71 8.16 17.84
CA LYS A 4 -19.87 7.86 18.68
C LYS A 4 -19.44 7.96 20.15
N SER A 5 -20.43 8.23 21.00
CA SER A 5 -20.24 8.39 22.45
C SER A 5 -19.45 7.23 23.05
N ALA A 6 -18.64 7.55 24.06
CA ALA A 6 -17.85 6.57 24.76
C ALA A 6 -18.68 5.49 25.46
N VAL A 7 -18.24 4.23 25.39
CA VAL A 7 -18.88 3.12 26.09
C VAL A 7 -17.96 2.60 27.19
N VAL A 8 -18.45 2.66 28.43
CA VAL A 8 -17.78 2.06 29.60
C VAL A 8 -18.08 0.56 29.59
N MET A 9 -17.06 -0.28 29.76
CA MET A 9 -17.18 -1.72 29.61
C MET A 9 -17.92 -2.38 30.78
N THR A 10 -18.98 -3.13 30.49
CA THR A 10 -19.72 -3.95 31.46
C THR A 10 -19.71 -5.46 31.14
N GLU A 11 -19.13 -5.88 30.00
CA GLU A 11 -19.09 -7.28 29.53
C GLU A 11 -17.66 -7.70 29.12
N HIS A 12 -17.34 -9.00 29.23
CA HIS A 12 -16.00 -9.55 28.96
C HIS A 12 -15.54 -9.49 27.50
N CYS A 13 -16.47 -9.54 26.55
CA CYS A 13 -16.18 -9.47 25.12
C CYS A 13 -17.37 -8.81 24.41
N MET A 14 -17.12 -7.78 23.58
CA MET A 14 -18.16 -7.22 22.71
C MET A 14 -17.88 -7.53 21.24
N ASP A 15 -18.92 -7.99 20.54
CA ASP A 15 -19.06 -7.98 19.06
C ASP A 15 -19.62 -6.61 18.63
N PRO A 16 -19.40 -6.14 17.40
CA PRO A 16 -18.62 -4.93 17.16
C PRO A 16 -19.39 -3.61 17.34
N THR A 17 -18.75 -2.68 18.07
CA THR A 17 -18.89 -1.22 17.91
C THR A 17 -17.52 -0.58 17.63
N VAL A 18 -16.71 -1.21 16.77
CA VAL A 18 -15.40 -0.70 16.37
C VAL A 18 -15.51 0.03 15.03
N HIS A 19 -16.07 1.25 14.99
CA HIS A 19 -16.14 2.04 13.75
C HIS A 19 -14.83 2.74 13.40
N LEU A 20 -13.81 1.96 13.07
CA LEU A 20 -12.88 2.35 12.00
C LEU A 20 -13.28 1.71 10.67
N PHE A 21 -14.09 0.66 10.77
CA PHE A 21 -14.51 -0.24 9.71
C PHE A 21 -15.99 -0.59 9.93
N PRO A 22 -16.69 -1.12 8.92
CA PRO A 22 -18.12 -1.39 9.00
C PRO A 22 -18.46 -2.36 10.13
N THR A 23 -19.66 -2.19 10.68
CA THR A 23 -20.22 -2.95 11.81
C THR A 23 -20.30 -4.45 11.54
N GLU A 24 -20.32 -4.86 10.28
CA GLU A 24 -20.12 -6.25 9.88
C GLU A 24 -18.92 -6.29 8.95
N ILE A 25 -17.94 -7.15 9.26
CA ILE A 25 -16.85 -7.45 8.33
C ILE A 25 -17.48 -8.25 7.19
N PRO A 26 -17.62 -7.68 5.99
CA PRO A 26 -18.32 -8.38 4.94
C PRO A 26 -17.44 -9.53 4.41
N PRO A 27 -18.05 -10.54 3.76
CA PRO A 27 -17.31 -11.67 3.24
C PRO A 27 -16.24 -11.21 2.23
N ILE A 28 -15.13 -11.94 2.18
CA ILE A 28 -14.06 -11.70 1.19
C ILE A 28 -14.32 -12.44 -0.13
N THR A 29 -15.28 -13.37 -0.15
CA THR A 29 -15.78 -14.08 -1.34
C THR A 29 -17.23 -14.54 -1.12
N GLY A 30 -17.99 -14.70 -2.21
CA GLY A 30 -19.29 -15.39 -2.20
C GLY A 30 -20.50 -14.46 -2.12
N ASP A 31 -21.65 -15.04 -1.82
CA ASP A 31 -22.92 -14.31 -1.69
C ASP A 31 -22.89 -13.36 -0.47
N HIS A 32 -23.71 -12.30 -0.50
CA HIS A 32 -23.85 -11.28 0.55
C HIS A 32 -22.73 -10.23 0.65
N MET A 33 -21.86 -10.11 -0.35
CA MET A 33 -20.97 -8.95 -0.45
C MET A 33 -21.76 -7.66 -0.70
N PRO A 34 -21.56 -6.59 0.10
CA PRO A 34 -22.16 -5.28 -0.18
C PRO A 34 -21.48 -4.61 -1.39
N PRO A 35 -22.23 -3.89 -2.24
CA PRO A 35 -21.68 -3.30 -3.45
C PRO A 35 -20.74 -2.12 -3.17
N ILE A 36 -19.79 -1.90 -4.08
CA ILE A 36 -19.00 -0.67 -4.18
C ILE A 36 -19.49 0.14 -5.37
N ILE A 37 -19.69 1.43 -5.15
CA ILE A 37 -20.03 2.39 -6.21
C ILE A 37 -18.83 3.33 -6.38
N ILE A 38 -18.32 3.41 -7.61
CA ILE A 38 -17.25 4.33 -8.00
C ILE A 38 -17.86 5.51 -8.78
N LYS A 39 -17.49 6.73 -8.39
CA LYS A 39 -18.03 7.99 -8.93
C LYS A 39 -16.91 8.91 -9.43
N SER A 40 -17.21 9.79 -10.37
CA SER A 40 -16.28 10.83 -10.86
C SER A 40 -16.20 12.08 -9.97
N SER A 41 -17.12 12.23 -9.01
CA SER A 41 -17.15 13.35 -8.06
C SER A 41 -17.81 12.95 -6.75
N ILE A 42 -17.35 13.53 -5.63
CA ILE A 42 -17.91 13.34 -4.28
C ILE A 42 -19.37 13.77 -4.19
N ASP A 43 -19.71 14.93 -4.76
CA ASP A 43 -21.03 15.54 -4.60
C ASP A 43 -22.08 15.02 -5.59
N LYS A 44 -21.71 14.01 -6.40
CA LYS A 44 -22.59 13.50 -7.45
C LYS A 44 -23.54 12.45 -6.89
N GLU A 45 -24.83 12.79 -6.89
CA GLU A 45 -25.91 11.84 -6.67
C GLU A 45 -26.14 11.04 -7.96
N LEU A 46 -26.16 9.71 -7.85
CA LEU A 46 -26.37 8.78 -8.97
C LEU A 46 -27.60 7.92 -8.69
N GLN A 47 -28.41 7.68 -9.72
CA GLN A 47 -29.52 6.73 -9.67
C GLN A 47 -29.11 5.38 -10.28
N GLU A 48 -29.89 4.32 -10.07
CA GLU A 48 -29.60 2.99 -10.63
C GLU A 48 -29.46 3.02 -12.17
N GLY A 49 -30.20 3.90 -12.84
CA GLY A 49 -30.09 4.13 -14.28
C GLY A 49 -28.78 4.77 -14.74
N ASP A 50 -27.99 5.36 -13.83
CA ASP A 50 -26.72 6.06 -14.10
C ASP A 50 -25.50 5.16 -13.86
N LEU A 51 -25.70 3.88 -13.52
CA LEU A 51 -24.65 2.95 -13.12
C LEU A 51 -24.49 1.81 -14.12
N ASP A 52 -23.24 1.47 -14.42
CA ASP A 52 -22.85 0.26 -15.16
C ASP A 52 -22.25 -0.76 -14.18
N LYS A 53 -22.66 -2.03 -14.34
CA LYS A 53 -22.08 -3.13 -13.57
C LYS A 53 -20.69 -3.45 -14.09
N VAL A 54 -19.75 -3.60 -13.17
CA VAL A 54 -18.40 -4.07 -13.46
C VAL A 54 -18.38 -5.60 -13.37
N GLU A 55 -17.84 -6.26 -14.39
CA GLU A 55 -17.56 -7.69 -14.33
C GLU A 55 -16.43 -7.96 -13.35
N CYS A 56 -16.80 -8.35 -12.13
CA CYS A 56 -15.85 -8.63 -11.05
C CYS A 56 -16.43 -9.64 -10.08
N ASN A 57 -15.56 -10.32 -9.33
CA ASN A 57 -15.98 -11.22 -8.26
C ASN A 57 -16.47 -10.48 -7.00
N ILE A 58 -16.36 -9.16 -6.98
CA ILE A 58 -16.94 -8.29 -5.97
C ILE A 58 -18.05 -7.48 -6.64
N PRO A 59 -19.24 -7.38 -6.03
CA PRO A 59 -20.31 -6.53 -6.54
C PRO A 59 -19.83 -5.09 -6.64
N CYS A 60 -19.72 -4.59 -7.86
CA CYS A 60 -19.16 -3.28 -8.14
C CYS A 60 -19.91 -2.62 -9.28
N GLU A 61 -20.20 -1.35 -9.10
CA GLU A 61 -20.89 -0.50 -10.05
C GLU A 61 -20.08 0.79 -10.22
N GLN A 62 -20.11 1.33 -11.42
CA GLN A 62 -19.43 2.56 -11.76
C GLN A 62 -20.39 3.51 -12.45
N GLU A 63 -20.11 4.80 -12.35
CA GLU A 63 -20.82 5.83 -13.12
C GLU A 63 -20.74 5.57 -14.63
N LYS A 64 -21.91 5.59 -15.30
CA LYS A 64 -22.04 5.43 -16.76
C LYS A 64 -21.22 6.46 -17.53
N GLY A 65 -20.61 6.01 -18.62
CA GLY A 65 -19.76 6.85 -19.46
C GLY A 65 -18.39 7.17 -18.86
N SER A 66 -18.15 6.82 -17.59
CA SER A 66 -16.80 6.74 -17.02
C SER A 66 -16.19 5.38 -17.37
N VAL A 67 -15.80 5.18 -18.63
CA VAL A 67 -14.85 4.11 -18.95
C VAL A 67 -13.57 4.51 -18.22
N PHE A 68 -13.13 3.77 -17.18
CA PHE A 68 -11.92 4.06 -16.37
C PHE A 68 -10.79 4.66 -17.22
N GLY A 69 -10.80 5.97 -17.27
CA GLY A 69 -9.96 6.80 -18.10
C GLY A 69 -9.11 7.67 -17.19
N ASP A 70 -8.23 8.45 -17.77
CA ASP A 70 -7.40 9.33 -16.98
C ASP A 70 -8.30 10.36 -16.24
N GLY A 71 -8.25 10.35 -14.91
CA GLY A 71 -9.16 11.17 -14.09
C GLY A 71 -9.12 10.84 -12.60
N ASP A 72 -9.94 11.59 -11.86
CA ASP A 72 -10.13 11.41 -10.42
C ASP A 72 -11.45 10.71 -10.14
N TYR A 73 -11.39 9.72 -9.24
CA TYR A 73 -12.50 8.86 -8.86
C TYR A 73 -12.65 8.80 -7.35
N PHE A 74 -13.86 8.50 -6.91
CA PHE A 74 -14.27 8.51 -5.51
C PHE A 74 -15.13 7.29 -5.20
N ILE A 75 -15.03 6.80 -3.97
CA ILE A 75 -15.89 5.73 -3.47
C ILE A 75 -17.12 6.38 -2.84
N ASP A 76 -18.30 5.89 -3.18
CA ASP A 76 -19.54 6.46 -2.63
C ASP A 76 -19.58 6.42 -1.10
N GLY A 77 -19.95 7.54 -0.49
CA GLY A 77 -19.94 7.76 0.96
C GLY A 77 -18.58 8.13 1.56
N GLU A 78 -17.51 8.15 0.76
CA GLU A 78 -16.15 8.45 1.23
C GLU A 78 -15.61 9.75 0.62
N SER A 79 -14.68 10.37 1.34
CA SER A 79 -13.94 11.56 0.86
C SER A 79 -12.63 11.21 0.13
N TRP A 80 -12.36 9.91 -0.05
CA TRP A 80 -11.11 9.41 -0.58
C TRP A 80 -11.00 9.65 -2.08
N LYS A 81 -9.85 10.19 -2.49
CA LYS A 81 -9.55 10.48 -3.88
C LYS A 81 -8.70 9.37 -4.48
N ILE A 82 -9.08 8.87 -5.64
CA ILE A 82 -8.30 7.91 -6.42
C ILE A 82 -7.95 8.57 -7.74
N THR A 83 -6.69 8.91 -7.96
CA THR A 83 -6.26 9.37 -9.28
C THR A 83 -5.87 8.16 -10.12
N HIS A 84 -6.62 7.97 -11.21
CA HIS A 84 -6.39 6.92 -12.20
C HIS A 84 -5.77 7.55 -13.44
N GLY A 85 -4.69 6.96 -13.94
CA GLY A 85 -4.18 7.32 -15.25
C GLY A 85 -2.70 7.03 -15.50
N LYS A 86 -2.32 7.10 -16.77
CA LYS A 86 -1.01 6.59 -17.22
C LYS A 86 0.17 7.50 -16.88
N ASN A 87 -0.02 8.82 -16.96
CA ASN A 87 1.04 9.82 -16.78
C ASN A 87 0.94 10.57 -15.45
N VAL A 88 0.36 9.93 -14.44
CA VAL A 88 0.16 10.52 -13.11
C VAL A 88 1.37 10.19 -12.24
N LYS A 89 2.01 11.23 -11.69
CA LYS A 89 3.07 11.06 -10.71
C LYS A 89 2.46 10.82 -9.34
N ILE A 90 2.93 9.78 -8.66
CA ILE A 90 2.57 9.50 -7.26
C ILE A 90 3.33 10.47 -6.36
N GLU A 91 2.62 11.25 -5.56
CA GLU A 91 3.22 12.02 -4.48
C GLU A 91 3.27 11.19 -3.19
N ARG A 92 4.47 11.05 -2.62
CA ARG A 92 4.72 10.12 -1.51
C ARG A 92 3.99 10.46 -0.22
N THR A 93 3.51 11.69 -0.06
CA THR A 93 2.81 12.16 1.14
C THR A 93 1.29 12.12 1.02
N ASP A 94 0.74 11.71 -0.12
CA ASP A 94 -0.71 11.84 -0.36
C ASP A 94 -1.59 10.88 0.43
N PHE A 95 -1.02 9.80 0.96
CA PHE A 95 -1.69 8.95 1.97
C PHE A 95 -2.10 9.76 3.22
N MET A 96 -1.45 10.90 3.49
CA MET A 96 -1.79 11.79 4.58
C MET A 96 -3.12 12.54 4.38
N LYS A 97 -3.70 12.45 3.17
CA LYS A 97 -4.91 13.14 2.72
C LYS A 97 -5.93 12.18 2.09
N ASP A 98 -5.82 10.87 2.35
CA ASP A 98 -6.65 9.83 1.73
C ASP A 98 -6.67 9.89 0.19
N HIS A 99 -5.52 10.21 -0.40
CA HIS A 99 -5.35 10.25 -1.84
C HIS A 99 -4.49 9.07 -2.29
N PHE A 100 -5.08 8.28 -3.18
CA PHE A 100 -4.59 6.99 -3.67
C PHE A 100 -4.44 7.00 -5.19
N TYR A 101 -3.78 5.98 -5.71
CA TYR A 101 -3.30 5.99 -7.09
C TYR A 101 -3.58 4.67 -7.81
N SER A 102 -4.03 4.78 -9.05
CA SER A 102 -4.06 3.68 -10.01
C SER A 102 -3.31 4.13 -11.26
N THR A 103 -2.03 3.77 -11.35
CA THR A 103 -1.11 4.33 -12.37
C THR A 103 -0.18 3.25 -12.90
N GLN A 104 0.68 3.57 -13.87
CA GLN A 104 1.63 2.59 -14.43
C GLN A 104 2.76 2.21 -13.46
N SER A 105 2.95 2.97 -12.38
CA SER A 105 3.88 2.61 -11.33
C SER A 105 3.40 1.32 -10.62
N LEU A 106 4.30 0.35 -10.48
CA LEU A 106 4.05 -0.88 -9.70
C LEU A 106 3.91 -0.59 -8.19
N MET A 107 4.24 0.63 -7.76
CA MET A 107 4.04 1.12 -6.39
C MET A 107 2.66 1.76 -6.16
N SER A 108 1.85 1.98 -7.21
CA SER A 108 0.50 2.53 -7.02
C SER A 108 -0.41 1.51 -6.35
N SER A 109 -1.45 1.95 -5.64
CA SER A 109 -2.42 1.06 -4.99
C SER A 109 -2.97 -0.01 -5.94
N VAL A 110 -3.24 0.41 -7.19
CA VAL A 110 -3.71 -0.47 -8.27
C VAL A 110 -2.90 -0.23 -9.54
N PRO A 111 -1.82 -0.99 -9.79
CA PRO A 111 -0.94 -0.78 -10.94
C PRO A 111 -1.62 -1.01 -12.29
N LEU A 112 -1.34 -0.16 -13.28
CA LEU A 112 -1.84 -0.21 -14.65
C LEU A 112 -0.71 -0.62 -15.61
N THR A 113 -0.52 -1.92 -15.82
CA THR A 113 0.50 -2.42 -16.76
C THR A 113 -0.08 -2.60 -18.16
N ASN A 114 0.77 -2.50 -19.20
CA ASN A 114 0.42 -2.95 -20.55
C ASN A 114 0.75 -4.44 -20.78
N PHE A 115 1.21 -5.15 -19.74
CA PHE A 115 1.38 -6.60 -19.79
C PHE A 115 0.04 -7.28 -19.52
N ASP A 116 -0.46 -8.00 -20.51
CA ASP A 116 -1.57 -8.95 -20.36
C ASP A 116 -1.02 -10.36 -20.47
N ILE A 117 -0.96 -11.10 -19.37
CA ILE A 117 -0.46 -12.49 -19.31
C ILE A 117 -1.16 -13.46 -20.28
N LYS A 118 -2.42 -13.25 -20.67
CA LYS A 118 -3.12 -14.12 -21.64
C LYS A 118 -2.51 -13.98 -23.04
N ILE A 119 -2.05 -12.78 -23.38
CA ILE A 119 -1.47 -12.43 -24.68
C ILE A 119 0.07 -12.54 -24.64
N HIS A 120 0.65 -12.06 -23.56
CA HIS A 120 2.07 -11.78 -23.39
C HIS A 120 2.83 -12.80 -22.55
N SER A 121 2.23 -13.95 -22.22
CA SER A 121 2.98 -15.05 -21.61
C SER A 121 4.22 -15.38 -22.45
N LEU A 122 5.38 -15.39 -21.78
CA LEU A 122 6.69 -15.61 -22.38
C LEU A 122 7.10 -17.08 -22.39
N ARG A 123 6.28 -17.97 -21.79
CA ARG A 123 6.48 -19.42 -21.83
C ARG A 123 6.31 -19.95 -23.24
N ASN A 124 7.18 -20.86 -23.64
CA ASN A 124 7.13 -21.52 -24.95
C ASN A 124 7.14 -20.52 -26.12
N ARG A 125 7.81 -19.38 -25.95
CA ARG A 125 8.04 -18.37 -26.99
C ARG A 125 9.50 -18.45 -27.45
N PRO A 126 9.84 -19.36 -28.38
CA PRO A 126 11.21 -19.45 -28.89
C PRO A 126 11.60 -18.19 -29.65
N ALA A 127 12.91 -17.97 -29.79
CA ALA A 127 13.43 -16.98 -30.71
C ALA A 127 12.96 -17.29 -32.15
N ILE A 128 12.80 -16.25 -32.98
CA ILE A 128 12.57 -16.47 -34.41
C ILE A 128 13.78 -17.13 -35.06
N ASP A 129 13.56 -17.81 -36.19
CA ASP A 129 14.66 -18.35 -36.97
C ASP A 129 15.43 -17.21 -37.63
N PHE A 130 16.68 -17.03 -37.20
CA PHE A 130 17.57 -15.99 -37.70
C PHE A 130 17.75 -16.06 -39.22
N ASP A 131 17.84 -17.25 -39.80
CA ASP A 131 18.22 -17.43 -41.22
C ASP A 131 17.05 -17.08 -42.17
N THR A 132 15.81 -17.17 -41.69
CA THR A 132 14.60 -16.85 -42.45
C THR A 132 13.98 -15.51 -42.08
N ALA A 133 14.27 -14.96 -40.90
CA ALA A 133 13.82 -13.65 -40.48
C ALA A 133 14.44 -12.53 -41.33
N LYS A 134 13.64 -11.48 -41.60
CA LYS A 134 14.07 -10.30 -42.34
C LYS A 134 15.20 -9.59 -41.58
N GLU A 135 16.30 -9.34 -42.29
CA GLU A 135 17.46 -8.56 -41.84
C GLU A 135 17.14 -7.05 -41.79
N LYS A 136 16.10 -6.68 -41.04
CA LYS A 136 15.62 -5.31 -40.87
C LYS A 136 14.80 -5.19 -39.59
N ALA A 137 14.55 -3.95 -39.19
CA ALA A 137 13.67 -3.65 -38.07
C ALA A 137 12.23 -3.41 -38.53
N ILE A 138 11.29 -3.59 -37.61
CA ILE A 138 9.88 -3.19 -37.76
C ILE A 138 9.54 -2.06 -36.77
N TYR A 139 8.67 -1.14 -37.18
CA TYR A 139 8.12 -0.07 -36.35
C TYR A 139 6.59 0.01 -36.51
N LEU A 140 5.86 0.07 -35.39
CA LEU A 140 4.38 -0.05 -35.36
C LEU A 140 3.68 1.03 -34.53
N VAL A 141 4.31 2.20 -34.36
CA VAL A 141 3.73 3.28 -33.53
C VAL A 141 2.65 4.05 -34.30
N ASN A 142 1.44 4.05 -33.74
CA ASN A 142 0.26 4.73 -34.28
C ASN A 142 -0.07 6.06 -33.59
N SER A 143 0.60 6.41 -32.48
CA SER A 143 0.30 7.60 -31.67
C SER A 143 1.24 8.79 -31.97
N ASP A 144 0.70 10.00 -31.81
CA ASP A 144 1.36 11.32 -31.90
C ASP A 144 2.73 11.34 -32.62
N CYS A 145 2.71 11.39 -33.95
CA CYS A 145 3.91 11.51 -34.77
C CYS A 145 4.36 12.98 -34.96
N SER A 146 3.55 13.93 -34.48
CA SER A 146 3.60 15.35 -34.86
C SER A 146 4.66 16.15 -34.11
N ALA A 147 5.10 15.66 -32.96
CA ALA A 147 6.17 16.27 -32.20
C ALA A 147 7.54 15.84 -32.76
N SER A 148 7.91 16.40 -33.92
CA SER A 148 9.22 16.36 -34.58
C SER A 148 10.43 16.68 -33.67
N SER A 149 10.21 17.06 -32.41
CA SER A 149 11.21 17.36 -31.39
C SER A 149 11.30 16.36 -30.22
N THR A 150 10.53 15.26 -30.20
CA THR A 150 10.61 14.26 -29.11
C THR A 150 11.90 13.43 -29.18
N LYS A 151 12.42 13.01 -28.02
CA LYS A 151 13.58 12.10 -27.92
C LYS A 151 13.37 10.81 -28.74
N ARG A 152 12.13 10.32 -28.81
CA ARG A 152 11.71 9.15 -29.59
C ARG A 152 12.04 9.29 -31.08
N ASN A 153 11.63 10.41 -31.68
CA ASN A 153 11.81 10.62 -33.12
C ASN A 153 13.30 10.75 -33.49
N ARG A 154 14.13 11.35 -32.61
CA ARG A 154 15.59 11.39 -32.82
C ARG A 154 16.25 10.01 -32.80
N TRP A 155 15.80 9.10 -31.93
CA TRP A 155 16.24 7.70 -31.95
C TRP A 155 15.80 7.01 -33.24
N TYR A 156 14.56 7.24 -33.67
CA TYR A 156 14.05 6.68 -34.93
C TYR A 156 14.85 7.16 -36.14
N ASP A 157 15.10 8.47 -36.28
CA ASP A 157 15.87 9.05 -37.38
C ASP A 157 17.31 8.52 -37.43
N GLY A 158 17.97 8.43 -36.27
CA GLY A 158 19.33 7.89 -36.19
C GLY A 158 19.41 6.41 -36.61
N VAL A 159 18.45 5.60 -36.19
CA VAL A 159 18.40 4.17 -36.52
C VAL A 159 18.08 3.97 -38.01
N THR A 160 17.04 4.63 -38.52
CA THR A 160 16.61 4.54 -39.94
C THR A 160 17.66 5.06 -40.92
N GLY A 161 18.58 5.90 -40.48
CA GLY A 161 19.73 6.35 -41.28
C GLY A 161 20.76 5.27 -41.62
N LYS A 162 20.81 4.15 -40.87
CA LYS A 162 21.78 3.05 -41.11
C LYS A 162 21.14 1.68 -41.35
N ILE A 163 19.98 1.40 -40.76
CA ILE A 163 19.28 0.12 -40.96
C ILE A 163 17.95 0.34 -41.68
N LYS A 164 17.55 -0.64 -42.50
CA LYS A 164 16.21 -0.65 -43.09
C LYS A 164 15.18 -0.88 -41.99
N VAL A 165 14.12 -0.07 -42.00
CA VAL A 165 12.99 -0.17 -41.08
C VAL A 165 11.71 -0.21 -41.90
N ASP A 166 10.93 -1.27 -41.74
CA ASP A 166 9.58 -1.35 -42.29
C ASP A 166 8.61 -0.76 -41.25
N SER A 167 7.92 0.33 -41.61
CA SER A 167 6.91 0.95 -40.76
C SER A 167 5.53 0.85 -41.39
N TYR A 168 4.65 0.15 -40.70
CA TYR A 168 3.28 -0.11 -41.15
C TYR A 168 2.26 0.84 -40.53
N ALA A 169 2.60 1.40 -39.36
CA ALA A 169 1.76 2.28 -38.60
C ALA A 169 1.88 3.74 -39.07
N HIS A 170 1.07 4.63 -38.49
CA HIS A 170 1.02 6.05 -38.90
C HIS A 170 2.40 6.73 -38.86
N CYS A 171 3.23 6.49 -37.83
CA CYS A 171 4.53 7.13 -37.71
C CYS A 171 5.57 6.49 -38.64
N GLY A 172 6.19 7.30 -39.50
CA GLY A 172 7.23 6.84 -40.42
C GLY A 172 6.73 5.83 -41.47
N HIS A 173 5.41 5.78 -41.71
CA HIS A 173 4.75 4.85 -42.63
C HIS A 173 5.48 4.79 -43.98
N ASN A 174 5.91 3.59 -44.38
CA ASN A 174 6.62 3.39 -45.64
C ASN A 174 6.28 2.09 -46.37
N ILE A 175 5.39 1.27 -45.80
CA ILE A 175 4.95 0.02 -46.39
C ILE A 175 3.53 -0.33 -45.92
N GLU A 176 2.73 -0.83 -46.84
CA GLU A 176 1.36 -1.27 -46.57
C GLU A 176 1.32 -2.59 -45.80
N VAL A 177 0.33 -2.73 -44.91
CA VAL A 177 0.08 -3.99 -44.20
C VAL A 177 -0.27 -5.07 -45.24
N PRO A 178 0.45 -6.20 -45.28
CA PRO A 178 0.19 -7.22 -46.28
C PRO A 178 -1.19 -7.86 -46.08
N GLU A 179 -1.77 -8.34 -47.18
CA GLU A 179 -3.10 -8.98 -47.17
C GLU A 179 -3.17 -10.12 -46.14
N GLY A 180 -4.26 -10.14 -45.35
CA GLY A 180 -4.46 -11.13 -44.30
C GLY A 180 -3.73 -10.85 -42.97
N MET A 181 -2.94 -9.78 -42.87
CA MET A 181 -2.33 -9.33 -41.61
C MET A 181 -3.01 -8.08 -41.05
N SER A 182 -2.75 -7.78 -39.78
CA SER A 182 -3.34 -6.66 -39.07
C SER A 182 -2.35 -6.03 -38.09
N ILE A 183 -2.44 -4.71 -37.91
CA ILE A 183 -1.74 -3.99 -36.84
C ILE A 183 -2.70 -3.49 -35.75
N SER A 184 -4.01 -3.72 -35.91
CA SER A 184 -5.04 -3.25 -34.98
C SER A 184 -5.21 -4.15 -33.75
N THR A 185 -4.79 -5.42 -33.82
CA THR A 185 -4.84 -6.36 -32.70
C THR A 185 -3.43 -6.76 -32.22
N PRO A 186 -3.25 -7.10 -30.93
CA PRO A 186 -1.97 -7.63 -30.44
C PRO A 186 -1.48 -8.85 -31.21
N GLU A 187 -2.37 -9.80 -31.53
CA GLU A 187 -2.03 -11.03 -32.25
C GLU A 187 -1.56 -10.71 -33.68
N GLY A 188 -2.20 -9.75 -34.33
CA GLY A 188 -1.80 -9.29 -35.66
C GLY A 188 -0.42 -8.63 -35.64
N ARG A 189 -0.19 -7.73 -34.68
CA ARG A 189 1.13 -7.08 -34.50
C ARG A 189 2.22 -8.11 -34.21
N ILE A 190 1.99 -9.05 -33.31
CA ILE A 190 2.91 -10.15 -32.99
C ILE A 190 3.21 -10.98 -34.24
N ALA A 191 2.19 -11.35 -35.03
CA ALA A 191 2.37 -12.13 -36.26
C ALA A 191 3.22 -11.38 -37.31
N LEU A 192 3.07 -10.06 -37.39
CA LEU A 192 3.88 -9.22 -38.26
C LEU A 192 5.32 -9.10 -37.74
N MET A 193 5.50 -8.84 -36.44
CA MET A 193 6.81 -8.74 -35.77
C MET A 193 7.64 -10.03 -35.90
N LYS A 194 6.99 -11.20 -35.94
CA LYS A 194 7.63 -12.52 -36.06
C LYS A 194 8.45 -12.69 -37.36
N GLN A 195 8.32 -11.77 -38.31
CA GLN A 195 9.11 -11.77 -39.55
C GLN A 195 10.42 -10.98 -39.44
N TYR A 196 10.68 -10.27 -38.34
CA TYR A 196 11.77 -9.29 -38.24
C TYR A 196 12.72 -9.61 -37.10
N ARG A 197 14.03 -9.50 -37.35
CA ARG A 197 15.06 -9.69 -36.32
C ARG A 197 14.97 -8.66 -35.19
N ILE A 198 14.51 -7.44 -35.50
CA ILE A 198 14.46 -6.30 -34.58
C ILE A 198 13.07 -5.67 -34.56
N VAL A 199 12.60 -5.30 -33.36
CA VAL A 199 11.42 -4.45 -33.16
C VAL A 199 11.87 -3.14 -32.52
N LEU A 200 11.49 -2.00 -33.09
CA LEU A 200 11.72 -0.69 -32.48
C LEU A 200 10.56 -0.38 -31.52
N ALA A 201 10.76 -0.65 -30.23
CA ALA A 201 9.80 -0.40 -29.17
C ALA A 201 10.10 0.95 -28.51
N PHE A 202 9.78 2.04 -29.22
CA PHE A 202 10.14 3.39 -28.76
C PHE A 202 8.94 4.11 -28.14
N ASP A 203 8.94 4.22 -26.81
CA ASP A 203 7.88 4.90 -26.06
C ASP A 203 8.04 6.43 -26.10
N ASP A 204 6.93 7.12 -25.82
CA ASP A 204 6.85 8.58 -25.71
C ASP A 204 7.17 9.10 -24.30
N THR A 205 7.21 8.20 -23.31
CA THR A 205 7.51 8.50 -21.91
C THR A 205 8.66 7.65 -21.37
N THR A 206 9.35 8.18 -20.37
CA THR A 206 10.40 7.47 -19.62
C THR A 206 10.04 7.26 -18.15
N SER A 207 8.76 7.46 -17.79
CA SER A 207 8.25 7.21 -16.44
C SER A 207 8.62 5.82 -15.95
N ASN A 208 9.01 5.72 -14.68
CA ASN A 208 9.33 4.42 -14.06
C ASN A 208 8.16 3.44 -14.21
N ASP A 209 8.50 2.16 -14.40
CA ASP A 209 7.59 1.04 -14.61
C ASP A 209 6.71 1.10 -15.87
N HIS A 210 6.77 2.18 -16.66
CA HIS A 210 6.14 2.23 -17.97
C HIS A 210 6.87 1.31 -18.96
N ILE A 211 6.19 0.25 -19.38
CA ILE A 211 6.63 -0.65 -20.44
C ILE A 211 5.46 -0.79 -21.42
N SER A 212 5.62 -0.37 -22.67
CA SER A 212 4.57 -0.52 -23.66
C SER A 212 4.33 -1.97 -24.08
N SER A 213 3.16 -2.21 -24.70
CA SER A 213 2.85 -3.51 -25.28
C SER A 213 3.85 -3.89 -26.37
N MET A 214 4.49 -2.94 -27.06
CA MET A 214 5.49 -3.24 -28.11
C MET A 214 6.67 -4.06 -27.59
N VAL A 215 7.15 -3.80 -26.37
CA VAL A 215 8.24 -4.57 -25.76
C VAL A 215 7.79 -6.00 -25.51
N TRP A 216 6.61 -6.18 -24.93
CA TRP A 216 6.05 -7.50 -24.62
C TRP A 216 5.73 -8.29 -25.89
N GLU A 217 5.10 -7.66 -26.88
CA GLU A 217 4.80 -8.23 -28.19
C GLU A 217 6.09 -8.62 -28.94
N ALA A 218 7.16 -7.82 -28.84
CA ALA A 218 8.46 -8.17 -29.40
C ALA A 218 9.01 -9.46 -28.75
N PHE A 219 8.98 -9.56 -27.42
CA PHE A 219 9.39 -10.78 -26.74
C PHE A 219 8.55 -12.00 -27.14
N VAL A 220 7.23 -11.85 -27.25
CA VAL A 220 6.34 -12.93 -27.70
C VAL A 220 6.62 -13.35 -29.13
N SER A 221 6.90 -12.39 -30.01
CA SER A 221 7.18 -12.64 -31.42
C SER A 221 8.49 -13.41 -31.65
N GLY A 222 9.41 -13.38 -30.68
CA GLY A 222 10.73 -13.98 -30.78
C GLY A 222 11.81 -13.03 -31.32
N ALA A 223 11.46 -11.77 -31.61
CA ALA A 223 12.39 -10.72 -32.04
C ALA A 223 13.15 -10.08 -30.86
N VAL A 224 14.20 -9.31 -31.17
CA VAL A 224 14.94 -8.50 -30.18
C VAL A 224 14.41 -7.06 -30.18
N PRO A 225 13.87 -6.56 -29.06
CA PRO A 225 13.41 -5.17 -28.98
C PRO A 225 14.58 -4.19 -28.77
N VAL A 226 14.53 -3.06 -29.47
CA VAL A 226 15.30 -1.85 -29.16
C VAL A 226 14.37 -0.89 -28.45
N VAL A 227 14.72 -0.48 -27.23
CA VAL A 227 13.77 0.14 -26.30
C VAL A 227 14.17 1.56 -25.93
N VAL A 228 13.25 2.49 -26.18
CA VAL A 228 13.17 3.80 -25.51
C VAL A 228 12.04 3.65 -24.49
N GLY A 229 12.31 3.74 -23.19
CA GLY A 229 11.27 3.52 -22.17
C GLY A 229 11.70 3.92 -20.77
N ALA A 230 11.09 3.29 -19.75
CA ALA A 230 11.28 3.59 -18.33
C ALA A 230 12.75 3.73 -17.90
N ASP A 231 13.02 4.60 -16.92
CA ASP A 231 14.37 4.76 -16.35
C ASP A 231 14.85 3.49 -15.62
N ASN A 232 13.94 2.79 -14.96
CA ASN A 232 14.21 1.54 -14.24
C ASN A 232 13.89 0.26 -15.04
N ILE A 233 13.80 0.33 -16.38
CA ILE A 233 13.38 -0.82 -17.21
C ILE A 233 14.28 -2.07 -17.03
N ARG A 234 15.55 -1.89 -16.65
CA ARG A 234 16.48 -3.00 -16.35
C ARG A 234 16.10 -3.81 -15.12
N ASP A 235 15.35 -3.22 -14.19
CA ASP A 235 14.87 -3.90 -12.99
C ASP A 235 13.59 -4.69 -13.28
N ARG A 236 13.00 -4.51 -14.48
CA ARG A 236 11.68 -5.05 -14.86
C ARG A 236 11.75 -6.10 -15.97
N LEU A 237 12.82 -6.12 -16.76
CA LEU A 237 13.00 -7.04 -17.88
C LEU A 237 14.22 -7.94 -17.66
N PRO A 238 14.28 -9.14 -18.26
CA PRO A 238 15.43 -10.02 -18.14
C PRO A 238 16.73 -9.35 -18.58
N HIS A 239 17.83 -9.64 -17.89
CA HIS A 239 19.15 -9.19 -18.29
C HIS A 239 19.50 -9.69 -19.70
N ASN A 240 20.12 -8.82 -20.50
CA ASN A 240 20.50 -9.11 -21.88
C ASN A 240 19.33 -9.61 -22.75
N SER A 241 18.12 -9.07 -22.60
CA SER A 241 16.96 -9.43 -23.44
C SER A 241 16.58 -8.37 -24.48
N PHE A 242 17.08 -7.15 -24.33
CA PHE A 242 16.73 -6.00 -25.16
C PHE A 242 17.91 -5.06 -25.32
N ILE A 243 17.88 -4.22 -26.35
CA ILE A 243 18.85 -3.16 -26.59
C ILE A 243 18.28 -1.87 -25.98
N ASN A 244 18.87 -1.37 -24.90
CA ASN A 244 18.44 -0.11 -24.30
C ASN A 244 19.12 1.06 -25.01
N VAL A 245 18.35 2.01 -25.53
CA VAL A 245 18.92 3.20 -26.18
C VAL A 245 19.80 4.04 -25.23
N LYS A 246 19.53 3.97 -23.91
CA LYS A 246 20.25 4.74 -22.90
C LYS A 246 21.70 4.28 -22.72
N ASP A 247 22.09 3.15 -23.30
CA ASP A 247 23.49 2.68 -23.33
C ASP A 247 24.36 3.42 -24.35
N TYR A 248 23.76 4.28 -25.18
CA TYR A 248 24.44 4.96 -26.27
C TYR A 248 24.37 6.48 -26.07
N GLN A 249 25.51 7.15 -26.23
CA GLN A 249 25.58 8.61 -26.16
C GLN A 249 25.17 9.28 -27.48
N LYS A 250 25.33 8.57 -28.60
CA LYS A 250 25.03 9.07 -29.95
C LYS A 250 24.09 8.12 -30.69
N TRP A 251 23.21 8.69 -31.50
CA TRP A 251 22.26 7.96 -32.34
C TRP A 251 22.97 7.03 -33.32
N ASP A 252 24.09 7.48 -33.88
CA ASP A 252 24.93 6.71 -34.80
C ASP A 252 25.53 5.46 -34.16
N ASP A 253 25.88 5.51 -32.87
CA ASP A 253 26.48 4.39 -32.14
C ASP A 253 25.43 3.29 -31.92
N LEU A 254 24.21 3.68 -31.52
CA LEU A 254 23.08 2.76 -31.45
C LEU A 254 22.81 2.13 -32.82
N ALA A 255 22.69 2.93 -33.87
CA ALA A 255 22.35 2.46 -35.19
C ALA A 255 23.38 1.46 -35.73
N SER A 256 24.68 1.73 -35.53
CA SER A 256 25.76 0.79 -35.87
C SER A 256 25.74 -0.48 -35.02
N TYR A 257 25.37 -0.38 -33.74
CA TYR A 257 25.23 -1.56 -32.90
C TYR A 257 24.03 -2.43 -33.32
N VAL A 258 22.87 -1.83 -33.61
CA VAL A 258 21.70 -2.57 -34.09
C VAL A 258 22.01 -3.23 -35.44
N GLU A 259 22.70 -2.55 -36.35
CA GLU A 259 23.18 -3.16 -37.60
C GLU A 259 24.06 -4.39 -37.36
N LYS A 260 24.98 -4.30 -36.39
CA LYS A 260 25.81 -5.44 -35.97
C LYS A 260 24.95 -6.60 -35.47
N VAL A 261 24.02 -6.34 -34.55
CA VAL A 261 23.11 -7.37 -33.98
C VAL A 261 22.27 -8.01 -35.07
N VAL A 262 21.81 -7.23 -36.04
CA VAL A 262 21.01 -7.73 -37.16
C VAL A 262 21.78 -8.70 -38.05
N LYS A 263 23.10 -8.56 -38.19
CA LYS A 263 23.97 -9.36 -39.09
C LYS A 263 24.70 -10.50 -38.39
N ASP A 264 24.92 -10.39 -37.08
CA ASP A 264 25.68 -11.35 -36.28
C ASP A 264 24.75 -12.31 -35.54
N LYS A 265 24.68 -13.55 -36.03
CA LYS A 265 23.80 -14.60 -35.48
C LYS A 265 24.15 -14.96 -34.03
N GLU A 266 25.42 -14.98 -33.67
CA GLU A 266 25.84 -15.32 -32.30
C GLU A 266 25.46 -14.21 -31.33
N LEU A 267 25.71 -12.95 -31.71
CA LEU A 267 25.32 -11.79 -30.93
C LEU A 267 23.80 -11.70 -30.79
N TRP A 268 23.05 -11.91 -31.87
CA TRP A 268 21.59 -11.93 -31.84
C TRP A 268 21.06 -13.03 -30.92
N ASN A 269 21.56 -14.26 -31.05
CA ASN A 269 21.17 -15.39 -30.19
C ASN A 269 21.48 -15.13 -28.70
N SER A 270 22.49 -14.31 -28.39
CA SER A 270 22.81 -13.95 -27.01
C SER A 270 21.65 -13.23 -26.31
N TYR A 271 20.79 -12.52 -27.05
CA TYR A 271 19.61 -11.81 -26.53
C TYR A 271 18.43 -12.73 -26.17
N HIS A 272 18.57 -14.03 -26.40
CA HIS A 272 17.50 -15.01 -26.21
C HIS A 272 17.80 -16.05 -25.13
N LYS A 273 18.98 -16.01 -24.50
CA LYS A 273 19.39 -16.96 -23.45
C LYS A 273 18.43 -17.03 -22.26
N TRP A 274 17.76 -15.93 -21.93
CA TRP A 274 16.80 -15.85 -20.83
C TRP A 274 15.53 -16.67 -21.07
N ARG A 275 15.21 -17.05 -22.32
CA ARG A 275 13.98 -17.74 -22.70
C ARG A 275 13.90 -19.18 -22.16
N ASP A 276 15.03 -19.77 -21.85
CA ASP A 276 15.13 -21.13 -21.30
C ASP A 276 15.39 -21.15 -19.79
N ASP A 277 15.49 -19.97 -19.16
CA ASP A 277 15.72 -19.85 -17.72
C ASP A 277 14.39 -19.80 -16.95
N ASP A 278 14.02 -20.95 -16.37
CA ASP A 278 12.79 -21.10 -15.59
C ASP A 278 12.69 -20.13 -14.40
N LYS A 279 13.82 -19.77 -13.77
CA LYS A 279 13.82 -18.85 -12.64
C LYS A 279 13.47 -17.44 -13.08
N ILE A 280 14.05 -16.98 -14.20
CA ILE A 280 13.75 -15.67 -14.79
C ILE A 280 12.28 -15.60 -15.20
N LEU A 281 11.78 -16.62 -15.90
CA LEU A 281 10.39 -16.66 -16.36
C LEU A 281 9.40 -16.67 -15.19
N SER A 282 9.65 -17.50 -14.17
CA SER A 282 8.80 -17.59 -12.99
C SER A 282 8.78 -16.27 -12.19
N ALA A 283 9.92 -15.56 -12.10
CA ALA A 283 9.99 -14.28 -11.41
C ALA A 283 9.20 -13.18 -12.15
N LEU A 284 9.27 -13.14 -13.49
CA LEU A 284 8.45 -12.22 -14.29
C LEU A 284 6.96 -12.52 -14.14
N GLU A 285 6.58 -13.79 -14.25
CA GLU A 285 5.19 -14.22 -14.09
C GLU A 285 4.64 -13.83 -12.72
N ALA A 286 5.40 -14.06 -11.64
CA ALA A 286 5.01 -13.64 -10.29
C ALA A 286 4.87 -12.12 -10.16
N THR A 287 5.70 -11.35 -10.86
CA THR A 287 5.66 -9.87 -10.81
C THR A 287 4.39 -9.32 -11.46
N TYR A 288 3.92 -9.94 -12.54
CA TYR A 288 2.78 -9.45 -13.32
C TYR A 288 1.53 -10.34 -13.19
N GLU A 289 1.51 -11.29 -12.25
CA GLU A 289 0.41 -12.25 -12.06
C GLU A 289 -0.94 -11.57 -11.90
N PHE A 290 -0.95 -10.39 -11.25
CA PHE A 290 -2.14 -9.58 -11.05
C PHE A 290 -2.82 -9.15 -12.36
N SER A 291 -2.11 -9.12 -13.49
CA SER A 291 -2.67 -8.72 -14.79
C SER A 291 -3.71 -9.70 -15.33
N GLN A 292 -3.87 -10.87 -14.71
CA GLN A 292 -4.95 -11.81 -15.04
C GLN A 292 -6.34 -11.22 -14.78
N THR A 293 -6.44 -10.26 -13.85
CA THR A 293 -7.68 -9.59 -13.50
C THR A 293 -7.73 -8.21 -14.14
N ASP A 294 -8.87 -7.87 -14.73
CA ASP A 294 -9.13 -6.56 -15.31
C ASP A 294 -8.81 -5.42 -14.32
N PRO A 295 -8.12 -4.34 -14.73
CA PRO A 295 -7.78 -3.22 -13.86
C PRO A 295 -8.98 -2.61 -13.13
N THR A 296 -10.14 -2.54 -13.78
CA THR A 296 -11.41 -2.06 -13.20
C THR A 296 -11.82 -2.94 -12.02
N CYS A 297 -11.81 -4.26 -12.20
CA CYS A 297 -12.12 -5.19 -11.12
C CYS A 297 -11.07 -5.14 -10.00
N ARG A 298 -9.79 -4.96 -10.32
CA ARG A 298 -8.75 -4.74 -9.28
C ARG A 298 -8.98 -3.47 -8.48
N LEU A 299 -9.45 -2.40 -9.11
CA LEU A 299 -9.84 -1.19 -8.39
C LEU A 299 -11.06 -1.42 -7.50
N CYS A 300 -12.09 -2.10 -7.99
CA CYS A 300 -13.23 -2.50 -7.17
C CYS A 300 -12.80 -3.32 -5.95
N ARG A 301 -11.88 -4.27 -6.13
CA ARG A 301 -11.30 -5.06 -5.01
C ARG A 301 -10.56 -4.19 -4.01
N TRP A 302 -9.72 -3.29 -4.49
CA TRP A 302 -9.00 -2.36 -3.62
C TRP A 302 -9.96 -1.45 -2.84
N ALA A 303 -10.95 -0.88 -3.53
CA ALA A 303 -11.97 -0.01 -2.95
C ALA A 303 -12.80 -0.75 -1.90
N TYR A 304 -13.21 -1.99 -2.19
CA TYR A 304 -13.90 -2.86 -1.24
C TYR A 304 -13.02 -3.13 -0.02
N ALA A 305 -11.77 -3.54 -0.21
CA ALA A 305 -10.87 -3.79 0.89
C ALA A 305 -10.70 -2.56 1.80
N LYS A 306 -10.55 -1.38 1.19
CA LYS A 306 -10.43 -0.11 1.93
C LYS A 306 -11.70 0.28 2.66
N LYS A 307 -12.84 0.33 1.97
CA LYS A 307 -14.13 0.73 2.54
C LYS A 307 -14.51 -0.15 3.72
N TYR A 308 -14.24 -1.46 3.60
CA TYR A 308 -14.62 -2.44 4.61
C TYR A 308 -13.50 -2.83 5.57
N GLY A 309 -12.34 -2.18 5.51
CA GLY A 309 -11.24 -2.42 6.44
C GLY A 309 -10.52 -3.74 6.35
N LEU A 310 -10.72 -4.44 5.23
CA LEU A 310 -10.11 -5.71 4.92
C LEU A 310 -8.66 -5.49 4.51
N GLY A 311 -7.85 -6.55 4.60
CA GLY A 311 -6.48 -6.47 4.12
C GLY A 311 -6.43 -6.41 2.60
N TRP A 312 -5.34 -5.84 2.08
CA TRP A 312 -5.01 -5.82 0.66
C TRP A 312 -3.71 -6.58 0.42
N ASP A 313 -3.74 -7.58 -0.47
CA ASP A 313 -2.52 -8.16 -1.02
C ASP A 313 -2.12 -7.33 -2.24
N HIS A 314 -1.11 -6.47 -2.07
CA HIS A 314 -0.64 -5.58 -3.13
C HIS A 314 -0.06 -6.34 -4.33
N THR A 315 0.68 -7.43 -4.09
CA THR A 315 1.33 -8.20 -5.14
C THR A 315 0.30 -8.93 -6.01
N LYS A 316 -0.68 -9.58 -5.38
CA LYS A 316 -1.71 -10.35 -6.08
C LYS A 316 -2.93 -9.53 -6.46
N GLN A 317 -3.06 -8.31 -5.91
CA GLN A 317 -4.19 -7.39 -6.12
C GLN A 317 -5.54 -8.04 -5.73
N VAL A 318 -5.56 -8.66 -4.55
CA VAL A 318 -6.75 -9.35 -4.01
C VAL A 318 -7.06 -8.87 -2.59
N VAL A 319 -8.35 -8.93 -2.25
CA VAL A 319 -8.84 -8.74 -0.89
C VAL A 319 -8.40 -9.93 -0.05
N ARG A 320 -7.92 -9.68 1.16
CA ARG A 320 -7.59 -10.71 2.15
C ARG A 320 -8.29 -10.41 3.47
N SER A 321 -8.53 -11.45 4.25
CA SER A 321 -8.82 -11.27 5.66
C SER A 321 -7.66 -10.53 6.33
N ILE A 322 -7.97 -9.73 7.35
CA ILE A 322 -6.97 -8.92 8.04
C ILE A 322 -5.96 -9.87 8.69
N PRO A 323 -4.64 -9.80 8.40
CA PRO A 323 -3.77 -10.94 8.71
C PRO A 323 -3.07 -10.89 10.08
N LYS A 324 -3.18 -9.82 10.87
CA LYS A 324 -2.25 -9.64 12.01
C LYS A 324 -2.86 -9.30 13.36
N ILE A 325 -3.90 -8.48 13.39
CA ILE A 325 -4.55 -8.12 14.64
C ILE A 325 -6.05 -8.40 14.46
N PRO A 326 -6.65 -9.26 15.29
CA PRO A 326 -8.10 -9.49 15.27
C PRO A 326 -8.81 -8.15 15.49
N LYS A 327 -9.61 -7.70 14.51
CA LYS A 327 -10.43 -6.49 14.60
C LYS A 327 -11.87 -6.79 15.03
N ASP A 328 -12.21 -8.07 15.11
CA ASP A 328 -13.57 -8.56 15.33
C ASP A 328 -14.03 -8.34 16.77
N LYS A 329 -13.12 -8.41 17.76
CA LYS A 329 -13.51 -8.32 19.17
C LYS A 329 -12.51 -7.53 20.01
N PHE A 330 -13.05 -6.61 20.79
CA PHE A 330 -12.36 -6.10 21.96
C PHE A 330 -12.71 -6.99 23.15
N CYS A 331 -11.69 -7.59 23.74
CA CYS A 331 -11.86 -8.57 24.79
C CYS A 331 -11.08 -8.14 26.02
N THR A 332 -11.73 -8.19 27.17
CA THR A 332 -11.06 -8.22 28.46
C THR A 332 -11.03 -9.66 28.97
N THR A 333 -10.06 -9.96 29.81
CA THR A 333 -10.00 -11.24 30.51
C THR A 333 -11.18 -11.39 31.48
N ALA A 334 -11.64 -12.63 31.65
CA ALA A 334 -12.75 -12.93 32.54
C ALA A 334 -12.43 -12.61 34.01
N ASP A 335 -11.20 -12.95 34.39
CA ASP A 335 -10.77 -12.99 35.77
C ASP A 335 -10.17 -11.68 36.27
N ASN A 336 -9.58 -10.88 35.36
CA ASN A 336 -8.83 -9.69 35.76
C ASN A 336 -9.11 -8.39 34.97
N GLY A 337 -10.14 -8.37 34.11
CA GLY A 337 -10.55 -7.17 33.35
C GLY A 337 -9.48 -6.55 32.44
N LEU A 338 -8.35 -7.23 32.22
CA LEU A 338 -7.21 -6.78 31.41
C LEU A 338 -7.52 -6.94 29.92
N VAL A 339 -7.10 -5.99 29.10
CA VAL A 339 -7.26 -6.12 27.64
C VAL A 339 -6.49 -7.34 27.15
N SER A 340 -7.18 -8.25 26.46
CA SER A 340 -6.62 -9.48 25.87
C SER A 340 -6.68 -9.49 24.34
N LYS A 341 -7.55 -8.66 23.75
CA LYS A 341 -7.61 -8.38 22.31
C LYS A 341 -8.00 -6.92 22.07
N PRO A 342 -7.47 -6.25 21.03
CA PRO A 342 -6.58 -6.75 19.98
C PRO A 342 -5.11 -7.01 20.38
N PHE A 343 -4.72 -6.55 21.56
CA PHE A 343 -3.39 -6.69 22.16
C PHE A 343 -3.54 -7.19 23.59
N SER A 344 -2.45 -7.66 24.19
CA SER A 344 -2.46 -8.04 25.61
C SER A 344 -1.84 -6.97 26.48
N GLU A 345 -2.57 -6.64 27.53
CA GLU A 345 -2.19 -5.73 28.59
C GLU A 345 -1.47 -6.49 29.72
N HIS A 346 -0.34 -5.97 30.17
CA HIS A 346 0.40 -6.48 31.32
C HIS A 346 0.93 -5.33 32.16
N TRP A 347 0.79 -5.43 33.48
CA TRP A 347 1.31 -4.44 34.41
C TRP A 347 2.48 -5.02 35.17
N VAL A 348 3.58 -4.29 35.22
CA VAL A 348 4.79 -4.73 35.92
C VAL A 348 5.38 -3.60 36.75
N THR A 349 5.97 -3.97 37.88
CA THR A 349 6.86 -3.09 38.64
C THR A 349 8.30 -3.44 38.33
N LYS A 350 9.16 -2.43 38.23
CA LYS A 350 10.58 -2.62 37.93
C LYS A 350 11.44 -1.87 38.94
N SER A 351 12.32 -2.59 39.63
CA SER A 351 13.27 -1.98 40.56
C SER A 351 14.50 -1.41 39.84
N ALA A 352 15.22 -0.49 40.50
CA ALA A 352 16.49 0.03 40.01
C ALA A 352 17.55 -1.07 39.70
N GLY A 353 17.45 -2.23 40.33
CA GLY A 353 18.31 -3.40 40.08
C GLY A 353 17.88 -4.27 38.88
N GLY A 354 16.79 -3.91 38.20
CA GLY A 354 16.27 -4.61 37.02
C GLY A 354 15.37 -5.81 37.31
N SER A 355 15.03 -6.08 38.58
CA SER A 355 14.05 -7.12 38.92
C SER A 355 12.64 -6.65 38.58
N GLU A 356 11.88 -7.46 37.87
CA GLU A 356 10.48 -7.19 37.51
C GLU A 356 9.53 -8.07 38.31
N LYS A 357 8.40 -7.51 38.75
CA LYS A 357 7.25 -8.25 39.31
C LYS A 357 5.98 -7.89 38.53
N VAL A 358 5.05 -8.83 38.39
CA VAL A 358 3.76 -8.59 37.71
C VAL A 358 2.75 -8.07 38.74
N LEU A 359 1.94 -7.09 38.35
CA LEU A 359 0.79 -6.63 39.15
C LEU A 359 -0.44 -7.50 38.82
N GLU A 360 -1.14 -7.95 39.85
CA GLU A 360 -2.36 -8.78 39.75
C GLU A 360 -3.60 -7.96 40.15
N GLU A 361 -4.79 -8.31 39.66
CA GLU A 361 -6.01 -7.57 40.03
C GLU A 361 -6.46 -7.90 41.47
N ASP A 362 -6.86 -6.88 42.22
CA ASP A 362 -7.43 -7.03 43.56
C ASP A 362 -8.90 -7.46 43.45
N SER A 363 -9.24 -8.61 44.06
CA SER A 363 -10.57 -9.20 44.04
C SER A 363 -11.65 -8.40 44.78
N GLU A 364 -11.29 -7.31 45.48
CA GLU A 364 -12.21 -6.54 46.34
C GLU A 364 -12.86 -5.30 45.67
N GLY A 365 -12.57 -4.98 44.41
CA GLY A 365 -13.05 -3.76 43.74
C GLY A 365 -14.30 -3.92 42.88
N GLU A 366 -15.43 -3.29 43.25
CA GLU A 366 -16.58 -3.11 42.36
C GLU A 366 -16.30 -1.98 41.35
N SER A 367 -16.16 -2.34 40.06
CA SER A 367 -16.22 -1.41 38.91
C SER A 367 -15.12 -0.33 38.86
N CYS A 368 -13.87 -0.76 38.67
CA CYS A 368 -12.73 -0.13 37.96
C CYS A 368 -11.48 -0.92 38.35
N SER A 369 -10.87 -1.67 37.42
CA SER A 369 -9.83 -2.67 37.76
C SER A 369 -8.68 -2.06 38.58
N SER A 370 -8.52 -2.53 39.82
CA SER A 370 -7.43 -2.16 40.75
C SER A 370 -6.34 -3.22 40.69
N LEU A 371 -5.08 -2.82 40.57
CA LEU A 371 -3.95 -3.75 40.42
C LEU A 371 -2.99 -3.62 41.59
N VAL A 372 -2.48 -4.73 42.14
CA VAL A 372 -1.60 -4.80 43.32
C VAL A 372 -0.41 -5.74 43.10
N ALA A 373 0.76 -5.44 43.70
CA ALA A 373 1.91 -6.36 43.77
C ALA A 373 2.01 -7.02 45.15
N ASP A 374 2.35 -8.31 45.19
CA ASP A 374 2.60 -9.02 46.45
C ASP A 374 3.87 -8.51 47.16
N GLY A 375 3.73 -8.19 48.44
CA GLY A 375 4.81 -7.79 49.35
C GLY A 375 5.31 -6.33 49.26
N ASP A 376 4.91 -5.56 48.23
CA ASP A 376 5.19 -4.12 48.08
C ASP A 376 3.87 -3.45 47.68
N THR A 377 3.30 -2.59 48.51
CA THR A 377 1.96 -1.99 48.32
C THR A 377 1.95 -0.95 47.19
N VAL A 378 2.07 -1.44 45.95
CA VAL A 378 1.89 -0.69 44.71
C VAL A 378 0.46 -0.90 44.24
N LYS A 379 -0.27 0.19 43.95
CA LYS A 379 -1.65 0.15 43.45
C LYS A 379 -1.82 0.97 42.18
N ALA A 380 -2.64 0.52 41.24
CA ALA A 380 -3.05 1.33 40.09
C ALA A 380 -4.53 1.10 39.75
N HIS A 381 -5.29 2.18 39.59
CA HIS A 381 -6.67 2.14 39.11
C HIS A 381 -6.77 2.71 37.71
N ARG A 382 -7.51 2.00 36.84
CA ARG A 382 -7.73 2.42 35.46
C ARG A 382 -9.17 2.21 35.01
N LYS A 383 -9.57 3.02 34.03
CA LYS A 383 -10.72 2.78 33.16
C LYS A 383 -10.20 2.58 31.75
N VAL A 384 -10.77 1.60 31.04
CA VAL A 384 -10.48 1.39 29.62
C VAL A 384 -11.74 1.60 28.82
N VAL A 385 -11.55 2.34 27.73
CA VAL A 385 -12.62 2.77 26.85
C VAL A 385 -12.16 2.53 25.43
N GLN A 386 -13.02 1.97 24.59
CA GLN A 386 -12.73 1.73 23.19
C GLN A 386 -13.63 2.60 22.31
N HIS A 387 -13.03 3.24 21.31
CA HIS A 387 -13.73 4.00 20.28
C HIS A 387 -13.11 3.68 18.93
N ASP A 388 -13.87 3.19 17.96
CA ASP A 388 -13.51 3.35 16.54
C ASP A 388 -12.06 2.95 16.19
N GLY A 389 -11.63 1.76 16.65
CA GLY A 389 -10.27 1.23 16.41
C GLY A 389 -9.15 1.91 17.21
N VAL A 390 -9.53 2.67 18.22
CA VAL A 390 -8.69 3.31 19.23
C VAL A 390 -9.06 2.78 20.61
N THR A 391 -8.05 2.57 21.45
CA THR A 391 -8.24 2.20 22.85
C THR A 391 -7.66 3.27 23.75
N ASP A 392 -8.50 3.84 24.61
CA ASP A 392 -8.12 4.84 25.60
C ASP A 392 -8.04 4.18 26.99
N PHE A 393 -6.94 4.43 27.69
CA PHE A 393 -6.79 4.15 29.11
C PHE A 393 -6.85 5.47 29.87
N ILE A 394 -7.61 5.49 30.96
CA ILE A 394 -7.71 6.60 31.89
C ILE A 394 -7.23 6.08 33.24
N ILE A 395 -6.05 6.51 33.66
CA ILE A 395 -5.47 6.16 34.96
C ILE A 395 -5.92 7.22 35.96
N THR A 396 -6.68 6.79 36.96
CA THR A 396 -7.30 7.65 37.97
C THR A 396 -6.52 7.67 39.28
N GLU A 397 -5.80 6.59 39.58
CA GLU A 397 -4.96 6.48 40.77
C GLU A 397 -3.71 5.66 40.47
N SER A 398 -2.59 6.04 41.04
CA SER A 398 -1.38 5.23 41.07
C SER A 398 -0.62 5.48 42.37
N LYS A 399 -0.52 4.46 43.21
CA LYS A 399 0.16 4.54 44.51
C LYS A 399 1.39 3.65 44.47
N ASN A 400 2.51 4.18 44.94
CA ASN A 400 3.72 3.39 45.11
C ASN A 400 4.33 3.66 46.47
N GLU A 401 4.25 2.69 47.38
CA GLU A 401 4.85 2.80 48.71
C GLU A 401 6.38 2.55 48.70
N ASN A 402 6.94 2.04 47.59
CA ASN A 402 8.36 1.82 47.39
C ASN A 402 8.92 2.77 46.31
N THR A 403 9.54 3.87 46.75
CA THR A 403 10.03 4.95 45.89
C THR A 403 11.19 4.57 44.96
N ASP A 404 11.67 3.31 44.99
CA ASP A 404 12.75 2.82 44.12
C ASP A 404 12.23 1.95 42.96
N THR A 405 10.91 1.84 42.81
CA THR A 405 10.28 0.98 41.78
C THR A 405 9.43 1.78 40.79
N GLU A 406 9.50 1.47 39.50
CA GLU A 406 8.63 2.07 38.48
C GLU A 406 7.38 1.23 38.27
N ILE A 407 6.22 1.87 38.06
CA ILE A 407 5.00 1.21 37.57
C ILE A 407 4.98 1.32 36.04
N ILE A 408 4.93 0.19 35.35
CA ILE A 408 5.00 0.12 33.89
C ILE A 408 3.77 -0.61 33.34
N LEU A 409 3.12 0.03 32.37
CA LEU A 409 2.15 -0.60 31.50
C LEU A 409 2.88 -1.17 30.28
N ARG A 410 2.85 -2.50 30.14
CA ARG A 410 3.43 -3.24 29.02
C ARG A 410 2.33 -3.78 28.12
N LEU A 411 2.36 -3.39 26.86
CA LEU A 411 1.41 -3.79 25.83
C LEU A 411 2.12 -4.69 24.82
N LYS A 412 1.53 -5.85 24.52
CA LYS A 412 2.04 -6.78 23.51
C LYS A 412 1.06 -6.86 22.35
N PHE A 413 1.55 -6.61 21.15
CA PHE A 413 0.82 -6.66 19.89
C PHE A 413 1.28 -7.89 19.09
N PRO A 414 0.64 -9.06 19.26
CA PRO A 414 1.09 -10.28 18.61
C PRO A 414 1.13 -10.12 17.09
N GLY A 415 2.23 -10.54 16.47
CA GLY A 415 2.38 -10.51 15.00
C GLY A 415 2.82 -9.18 14.41
N VAL A 416 2.96 -8.11 15.21
CA VAL A 416 3.59 -6.85 14.77
C VAL A 416 5.10 -7.00 14.83
N ARG A 417 5.78 -6.77 13.70
CA ARG A 417 7.22 -6.97 13.57
C ARG A 417 8.01 -5.66 13.51
N ASN A 418 8.72 -5.31 14.58
CA ASN A 418 9.70 -4.22 14.61
C ASN A 418 11.05 -4.77 15.11
N PRO A 419 11.98 -5.13 14.20
CA PRO A 419 13.27 -5.73 14.57
C PRO A 419 14.02 -4.89 15.60
N ASP A 420 14.66 -5.57 16.55
CA ASP A 420 15.49 -4.96 17.60
C ASP A 420 14.81 -3.87 18.45
N GLY A 421 13.47 -3.89 18.54
CA GLY A 421 12.72 -2.85 19.27
C GLY A 421 12.73 -1.49 18.56
N ALA A 422 12.91 -1.47 17.23
CA ALA A 422 12.84 -0.24 16.46
C ALA A 422 11.51 0.49 16.71
N CYS A 423 11.60 1.77 17.04
CA CYS A 423 10.45 2.58 17.44
C CYS A 423 10.67 4.06 17.07
N PHE A 424 9.59 4.73 16.68
CA PHE A 424 9.59 6.16 16.37
C PHE A 424 9.02 6.95 17.53
N TYR A 425 9.83 7.78 18.16
CA TYR A 425 9.43 8.59 19.30
C TYR A 425 8.84 9.93 18.87
N ASN A 426 7.98 10.48 19.72
CA ASN A 426 7.35 11.80 19.57
C ASN A 426 6.57 11.97 18.26
N THR A 427 5.98 10.91 17.74
CA THR A 427 5.17 10.92 16.50
C THR A 427 4.01 11.93 16.51
N HIS A 428 3.51 12.32 17.69
CA HIS A 428 2.49 13.36 17.82
C HIS A 428 2.96 14.73 17.33
N THR A 429 4.27 15.05 17.38
CA THR A 429 4.80 16.37 16.97
C THR A 429 4.71 16.60 15.45
N LEU A 430 4.42 15.55 14.69
CA LEU A 430 4.20 15.61 13.24
C LEU A 430 2.76 15.97 12.88
N VAL A 431 1.89 16.11 13.89
CA VAL A 431 0.49 16.52 13.75
C VAL A 431 0.35 17.95 14.27
N PRO A 432 -0.14 18.90 13.46
CA PRO A 432 -0.39 20.26 13.92
C PRO A 432 -1.46 20.29 15.02
N THR A 433 -1.06 20.64 16.24
CA THR A 433 -1.94 20.84 17.39
C THR A 433 -1.83 22.27 17.93
N THR A 434 -2.88 22.73 18.60
CA THR A 434 -3.00 24.08 19.19
C THR A 434 -2.50 24.15 20.62
N ARG A 435 -2.55 23.02 21.35
CA ARG A 435 -2.00 22.88 22.69
C ARG A 435 -0.65 22.19 22.61
N GLY A 436 0.38 22.84 23.16
CA GLY A 436 1.70 22.25 23.41
C GLY A 436 1.69 21.39 24.68
N ALA A 437 0.73 20.47 24.80
CA ALA A 437 0.61 19.63 25.99
C ALA A 437 1.90 18.83 26.20
N LYS A 438 2.23 18.53 27.46
CA LYS A 438 3.30 17.59 27.81
C LYS A 438 2.88 16.20 27.34
N VAL A 439 3.13 15.89 26.07
CA VAL A 439 2.68 14.64 25.44
C VAL A 439 3.90 13.79 25.15
N SER A 440 3.77 12.49 25.42
CA SER A 440 4.76 11.50 25.05
C SER A 440 4.11 10.55 24.07
N SER A 441 4.79 10.22 22.98
CA SER A 441 4.25 9.23 22.05
C SER A 441 5.34 8.38 21.44
N ALA A 442 4.98 7.19 21.03
CA ALA A 442 5.86 6.36 20.23
C ALA A 442 5.06 5.41 19.33
N SER A 443 5.65 5.05 18.19
CA SER A 443 5.03 4.16 17.22
C SER A 443 5.94 3.01 16.82
N ILE A 444 5.36 1.83 16.64
CA ILE A 444 6.00 0.68 16.00
C ILE A 444 5.23 0.32 14.73
N GLN A 445 5.95 -0.20 13.74
CA GLN A 445 5.37 -0.48 12.44
C GLN A 445 6.03 -1.69 11.80
N ASP A 446 5.24 -2.48 11.10
CA ASP A 446 5.70 -3.45 10.11
C ASP A 446 5.03 -3.21 8.75
N ASN A 447 5.20 -4.12 7.79
CA ASN A 447 4.67 -3.94 6.43
C ASN A 447 3.14 -3.90 6.31
N VAL A 448 2.41 -4.15 7.39
CA VAL A 448 0.96 -4.35 7.42
C VAL A 448 0.31 -3.55 8.54
N VAL A 449 0.94 -3.45 9.71
CA VAL A 449 0.35 -2.81 10.89
C VAL A 449 1.24 -1.68 11.40
N LYS A 450 0.61 -0.55 11.76
CA LYS A 450 1.23 0.51 12.57
C LYS A 450 0.47 0.64 13.89
N VAL A 451 1.21 0.69 14.99
CA VAL A 451 0.69 0.97 16.33
C VAL A 451 1.28 2.29 16.79
N THR A 452 0.44 3.19 17.28
CA THR A 452 0.87 4.47 17.86
C THR A 452 0.28 4.61 19.26
N ILE A 453 1.14 4.84 20.25
CA ILE A 453 0.75 5.09 21.64
C ILE A 453 1.03 6.54 21.97
N ILE A 454 0.08 7.21 22.62
CA ILE A 454 0.17 8.62 23.02
C ILE A 454 -0.25 8.71 24.49
N ALA A 455 0.48 9.47 25.28
CA ALA A 455 0.21 9.75 26.69
C ALA A 455 0.17 11.26 26.90
N ASP A 456 -0.76 11.77 27.69
CA ASP A 456 -0.95 13.22 27.90
C ASP A 456 -0.10 13.82 29.04
N TRP A 457 0.96 13.12 29.44
CA TRP A 457 2.01 13.61 30.33
C TRP A 457 3.41 13.25 29.80
N GLU A 458 4.44 13.84 30.41
CA GLU A 458 5.84 13.55 30.10
C GLU A 458 6.27 12.22 30.71
N THR A 459 6.57 11.24 29.87
CA THR A 459 6.95 9.88 30.26
C THR A 459 7.72 9.14 29.15
N SER A 460 8.30 8.00 29.49
CA SER A 460 8.91 7.08 28.53
C SER A 460 7.83 6.20 27.89
N VAL A 461 7.63 6.36 26.58
CA VAL A 461 6.94 5.40 25.71
C VAL A 461 7.99 4.76 24.81
N ARG A 462 8.25 3.47 24.92
CA ARG A 462 9.35 2.81 24.18
C ARG A 462 8.99 1.40 23.74
N SER A 463 9.68 0.89 22.73
CA SER A 463 9.65 -0.54 22.41
C SER A 463 10.81 -1.27 23.08
N THR A 464 10.52 -2.39 23.72
CA THR A 464 11.52 -3.23 24.40
C THR A 464 11.76 -4.57 23.70
N GLY A 465 11.05 -4.81 22.59
CA GLY A 465 11.16 -6.01 21.79
C GLY A 465 10.14 -5.99 20.66
N GLU A 466 10.19 -7.01 19.82
CA GLU A 466 9.29 -7.16 18.68
C GLU A 466 7.83 -7.24 19.15
N GLY A 467 6.99 -6.30 18.69
CA GLY A 467 5.59 -6.17 19.06
C GLY A 467 5.35 -5.75 20.51
N ILE A 468 6.38 -5.33 21.26
CA ILE A 468 6.25 -4.97 22.69
C ILE A 468 6.49 -3.47 22.86
N MET A 469 5.53 -2.81 23.52
CA MET A 469 5.61 -1.40 23.92
C MET A 469 5.45 -1.27 25.43
N GLU A 470 6.24 -0.39 26.04
CA GLU A 470 6.17 -0.07 27.47
C GLU A 470 5.94 1.43 27.66
N LEU A 471 5.07 1.74 28.61
CA LEU A 471 4.79 3.08 29.09
C LEU A 471 5.02 3.15 30.59
N VAL A 472 5.85 4.09 31.04
CA VAL A 472 6.04 4.33 32.48
C VAL A 472 4.87 5.15 33.01
N ILE A 473 4.10 4.57 33.93
CA ILE A 473 2.92 5.22 34.54
C ILE A 473 3.35 6.12 35.69
N GLN A 474 4.25 5.61 36.53
CA GLN A 474 4.83 6.34 37.67
C GLN A 474 6.30 5.93 37.81
N LYS A 475 7.22 6.89 37.88
CA LYS A 475 8.62 6.61 38.21
C LYS A 475 8.75 6.41 39.72
N GLY A 476 9.79 5.71 40.18
CA GLY A 476 9.99 5.46 41.61
C GLY A 476 9.97 6.73 42.47
N SER A 477 10.59 7.81 42.01
CA SER A 477 10.64 9.07 42.75
C SER A 477 9.40 9.95 42.63
N ASP A 478 8.41 9.58 41.82
CA ASP A 478 7.24 10.41 41.57
C ASP A 478 6.20 10.25 42.69
N GLU A 479 5.56 11.37 43.05
CA GLU A 479 4.45 11.37 44.01
C GLU A 479 3.30 10.45 43.53
N SER A 480 2.61 9.84 44.49
CA SER A 480 1.43 9.02 44.21
C SER A 480 0.31 9.89 43.65
N MET A 481 -0.40 9.37 42.66
CA MET A 481 -1.62 10.00 42.14
C MET A 481 -2.81 9.55 42.97
N GLU A 482 -3.42 10.49 43.67
CA GLU A 482 -4.69 10.29 44.40
C GLU A 482 -5.89 10.41 43.46
N GLU A 483 -7.04 9.86 43.86
CA GLU A 483 -8.27 9.79 43.05
C GLU A 483 -8.77 11.17 42.54
N ASP A 484 -8.55 12.24 43.31
CA ASP A 484 -8.93 13.62 42.95
C ASP A 484 -7.90 14.31 42.01
N SER A 485 -6.78 13.65 41.71
CA SER A 485 -5.78 14.18 40.78
C SER A 485 -6.31 14.19 39.34
N PRO A 486 -5.85 15.12 38.48
CA PRO A 486 -6.15 15.04 37.05
C PRO A 486 -5.74 13.67 36.48
N PRO A 487 -6.65 12.94 35.83
CA PRO A 487 -6.35 11.59 35.36
C PRO A 487 -5.32 11.63 34.24
N LYS A 488 -4.44 10.63 34.22
CA LYS A 488 -3.51 10.40 33.11
C LYS A 488 -4.23 9.64 32.01
N ARG A 489 -4.13 10.12 30.77
CA ARG A 489 -4.78 9.49 29.61
C ARG A 489 -3.75 8.89 28.68
N ILE A 490 -4.05 7.72 28.15
CA ILE A 490 -3.25 7.02 27.16
C ILE A 490 -4.17 6.66 26.01
N ARG A 491 -3.72 6.86 24.79
CA ARG A 491 -4.42 6.46 23.57
C ARG A 491 -3.57 5.51 22.75
N ILE A 492 -4.17 4.42 22.29
CA ILE A 492 -3.55 3.42 21.43
C ILE A 492 -4.31 3.41 20.10
N ILE A 493 -3.61 3.70 19.02
CA ILE A 493 -4.13 3.72 17.64
C ILE A 493 -3.51 2.55 16.89
N ILE A 494 -4.34 1.70 16.29
CA ILE A 494 -3.90 0.55 15.49
C ILE A 494 -4.40 0.71 14.06
N GLU A 495 -3.49 0.69 13.09
CA GLU A 495 -3.79 0.94 11.68
C GLU A 495 -3.33 -0.22 10.78
N ASP A 496 -4.14 -0.55 9.77
CA ASP A 496 -3.66 -1.36 8.63
C ASP A 496 -3.03 -0.42 7.60
N ILE A 497 -1.71 -0.51 7.49
CA ILE A 497 -0.92 0.29 6.58
C ILE A 497 -0.43 -0.50 5.37
N SER A 498 -0.80 -1.78 5.20
CA SER A 498 -0.41 -2.57 4.02
C SER A 498 -0.57 -1.83 2.69
N PRO A 499 -1.64 -1.03 2.49
CA PRO A 499 -1.86 -0.36 1.21
C PRO A 499 -1.04 0.92 1.02
N ILE A 500 -0.37 1.42 2.06
CA ILE A 500 0.41 2.66 2.04
C ILE A 500 1.84 2.46 2.55
N HIS A 501 2.21 1.24 2.95
CA HIS A 501 3.45 0.96 3.65
C HIS A 501 4.67 1.41 2.83
N ASP A 502 5.42 2.35 3.41
CA ASP A 502 6.70 2.84 2.93
C ASP A 502 7.50 3.34 4.14
N LYS A 503 8.80 3.61 3.96
CA LYS A 503 9.65 4.28 4.95
C LYS A 503 9.06 5.59 5.45
N MET A 504 8.32 6.31 4.60
CA MET A 504 7.65 7.55 5.01
C MET A 504 6.47 7.30 5.95
N THR A 505 5.74 6.18 5.82
CA THR A 505 4.64 5.88 6.73
C THR A 505 5.14 5.45 8.10
N GLU A 506 6.37 4.98 8.22
CA GLU A 506 7.00 4.76 9.53
C GLU A 506 7.05 6.06 10.34
N TYR A 507 7.47 7.14 9.68
CA TYR A 507 7.65 8.45 10.30
C TYR A 507 6.33 9.22 10.44
N LEU A 508 5.57 9.36 9.35
CA LEU A 508 4.40 10.23 9.29
C LEU A 508 3.11 9.51 9.69
N ALA A 509 2.19 10.24 10.32
CA ALA A 509 0.84 9.75 10.62
C ALA A 509 -0.05 9.77 9.37
N SER A 510 -0.91 8.76 9.23
CA SER A 510 -1.98 8.74 8.23
C SER A 510 -2.99 9.86 8.48
N SER A 511 -3.90 10.09 7.54
CA SER A 511 -5.10 10.94 7.74
C SER A 511 -5.86 10.58 9.02
N PHE A 512 -6.11 9.29 9.24
CA PHE A 512 -6.83 8.78 10.41
C PHE A 512 -6.05 9.01 11.71
N ALA A 513 -4.79 8.57 11.80
CA ALA A 513 -3.98 8.76 12.99
C ALA A 513 -3.82 10.24 13.33
N LYS A 514 -3.68 11.13 12.34
CA LYS A 514 -3.68 12.58 12.57
C LYS A 514 -4.95 13.06 13.26
N LEU A 515 -6.11 12.60 12.81
CA LEU A 515 -7.39 12.96 13.42
C LEU A 515 -7.45 12.47 14.86
N MET A 516 -7.05 11.22 15.12
CA MET A 516 -7.07 10.62 16.46
C MET A 516 -6.05 11.24 17.42
N ILE A 517 -4.84 11.58 16.92
CA ILE A 517 -3.82 12.33 17.66
C ILE A 517 -4.36 13.73 17.99
N LYS A 518 -4.90 14.44 17.01
CA LYS A 518 -5.42 15.80 17.21
C LYS A 518 -6.58 15.82 18.20
N ASP A 519 -7.52 14.89 18.09
CA ASP A 519 -8.62 14.75 19.04
C ASP A 519 -8.13 14.49 20.48
N PHE A 520 -7.08 13.69 20.64
CA PHE A 520 -6.51 13.39 21.96
C PHE A 520 -5.79 14.59 22.59
N VAL A 521 -4.98 15.29 21.80
CA VAL A 521 -4.14 16.42 22.25
C VAL A 521 -4.95 17.72 22.38
N ASP A 522 -5.86 17.97 21.43
CA ASP A 522 -6.74 19.13 21.37
C ASP A 522 -8.23 18.70 21.40
N PRO A 523 -8.71 18.11 22.50
CA PRO A 523 -10.10 17.69 22.58
C PRO A 523 -11.03 18.91 22.48
N VAL A 524 -12.20 18.72 21.86
CA VAL A 524 -13.24 19.75 21.78
C VAL A 524 -13.66 20.13 23.20
N GLY A 525 -13.54 21.42 23.55
CA GLY A 525 -14.00 21.92 24.84
C GLY A 525 -15.52 21.85 24.93
N ILE A 526 -16.03 21.10 25.89
CA ILE A 526 -17.46 21.10 26.24
C ILE A 526 -17.64 22.10 27.38
N PHE A 527 -18.44 23.14 27.13
CA PHE A 527 -18.81 24.12 28.14
C PHE A 527 -20.24 23.83 28.58
N PHE A 528 -20.42 23.55 29.87
CA PHE A 528 -21.75 23.51 30.47
C PHE A 528 -22.14 24.94 30.84
N VAL A 529 -23.29 25.40 30.36
CA VAL A 529 -23.88 26.66 30.81
C VAL A 529 -24.73 26.30 32.01
N ASP A 530 -24.30 26.69 33.21
CA ASP A 530 -25.13 26.57 34.42
C ASP A 530 -26.43 27.35 34.20
N SER A 531 -27.56 26.67 34.38
CA SER A 531 -28.91 27.24 34.30
C SER A 531 -29.37 27.79 35.64
#